data_AF-A0A969H9E0-F1
#
_entry.id   AF-A0A969H9E0-F1
#
_cell.length_a   1.000
_cell.length_b   1.000
_cell.length_c   1.000
_cell.angle_alpha   90.00
_cell.angle_beta   90.00
_cell.angle_gamma   90.00
#
_symmetry.space_group_name_H-M   'P 1'
#
loop_
_entity.id
_entity.type
_entity.pdbx_description
1 polymer ?
#
loop_
_entity_poly.entity_id
_entity_poly.type
_entity_poly.pdbx_seq_one_letter_code
_entity_poly.pdbx_strand_id
1 'polypeptide(L)'
;MPIPTSPPSKILDLTLTLSNYPILAKKIRAQMRHELFVKGIITPTMLEDEVERKAIDTQRQEGLTDPLYQETEEVWQKRLGRVRDNLTDFYFAYNLPFSRFEEIVAATVNENRVGQPHKVVLTFNPELAPWYMLFEQAEKYSNYPPEMFESVKHHIREIIVVLLKSLVSDQLAFVRIARNFVNIFDLKEIMTRKIGRGKIGGKSAGMLLAYKILCQPDPDDVIDLKEHVALPETYFIGSDVYYDFKTINNFEQTTSQKYLTREEIERQYPRIRTTYLAGRFPEDATQRLREMLVEIGNSPIIVRSSSLLEDNFGSAFAGKYDSFFLPNQATPEENLAALIRAVIQIYASVLSPDALFYRQIQELDDYDERMAILIQKVQGEPYGKYFFPYVAGVGYSSNPFIWNKKLKREDGFLRIVLGMGTRAVDRVDRDYPRMVGLSHPQLRPVSGPADVIKYSQRFMDVIDLEENVFKTIPVTEILSNGFPGVQFLASIDEGDFIKPIFSLGAAIPPEKWCLPSTTCSKIPISSSL
;
A
#
# COMPACT_ATOMS: atom_id res chain seq x y z
N MET A 1 -12.60 38.19 -3.44
CA MET A 1 -13.75 37.27 -3.45
C MET A 1 -13.21 35.86 -3.56
N PRO A 2 -13.58 34.94 -2.66
CA PRO A 2 -13.15 33.55 -2.73
C PRO A 2 -13.79 32.89 -3.96
N ILE A 3 -12.96 32.18 -4.74
CA ILE A 3 -13.42 31.32 -5.83
C ILE A 3 -14.09 30.10 -5.16
N PRO A 4 -15.39 29.84 -5.36
CA PRO A 4 -15.99 28.63 -4.81
C PRO A 4 -15.43 27.42 -5.55
N THR A 5 -14.80 26.52 -4.81
CA THR A 5 -14.49 25.16 -5.24
C THR A 5 -15.80 24.40 -5.44
N SER A 6 -16.34 24.44 -6.66
CA SER A 6 -17.38 23.51 -7.10
C SER A 6 -16.75 22.12 -7.38
N PRO A 7 -17.49 21.02 -7.19
CA PRO A 7 -17.12 19.74 -7.79
C PRO A 7 -16.90 19.90 -9.31
N PRO A 8 -16.15 19.00 -9.99
CA PRO A 8 -16.01 19.06 -11.44
C PRO A 8 -17.40 19.27 -12.05
N SER A 9 -17.57 20.33 -12.84
CA SER A 9 -18.91 20.74 -13.26
C SER A 9 -19.49 19.60 -14.09
N LYS A 10 -20.76 19.22 -13.85
CA LYS A 10 -21.44 18.18 -14.65
C LYS A 10 -21.31 18.42 -16.17
N ILE A 11 -21.12 19.68 -16.57
CA ILE A 11 -20.85 20.09 -17.95
C ILE A 11 -19.50 19.56 -18.44
N LEU A 12 -18.45 19.59 -17.61
CA LEU A 12 -17.14 19.03 -17.93
C LEU A 12 -17.23 17.51 -18.13
N ASP A 13 -17.94 16.81 -17.25
CA ASP A 13 -18.13 15.35 -17.38
C ASP A 13 -18.91 14.98 -18.64
N LEU A 14 -19.97 15.73 -18.96
CA LEU A 14 -20.70 15.59 -20.24
C LEU A 14 -19.78 15.83 -21.44
N THR A 15 -18.98 16.90 -21.40
CA THR A 15 -18.08 17.29 -22.50
C THR A 15 -17.01 16.23 -22.73
N LEU A 16 -16.39 15.74 -21.66
CA LEU A 16 -15.39 14.67 -21.71
C LEU A 16 -16.03 13.39 -22.25
N THR A 17 -17.24 13.03 -21.82
CA THR A 17 -17.92 11.83 -22.30
C THR A 17 -18.29 11.93 -23.78
N LEU A 18 -18.84 13.06 -24.23
CA LEU A 18 -19.19 13.30 -25.63
C LEU A 18 -17.95 13.30 -26.54
N SER A 19 -16.79 13.72 -26.02
CA SER A 19 -15.52 13.70 -26.76
C SER A 19 -15.08 12.28 -27.15
N ASN A 20 -15.48 11.26 -26.38
CA ASN A 20 -15.22 9.85 -26.69
C ASN A 20 -16.07 9.33 -27.86
N TYR A 21 -17.09 10.09 -28.31
CA TYR A 21 -18.01 9.71 -29.37
C TYR A 21 -18.10 10.78 -30.47
N PRO A 22 -17.00 11.10 -31.19
CA PRO A 22 -16.94 12.26 -32.09
C PRO A 22 -18.01 12.27 -33.19
N ILE A 23 -18.44 11.08 -33.65
CA ILE A 23 -19.50 10.94 -34.67
C ILE A 23 -20.89 10.89 -34.02
N LEU A 24 -21.04 10.11 -32.93
CA LEU A 24 -22.35 9.93 -32.29
C LEU A 24 -22.77 11.11 -31.42
N ALA A 25 -21.84 11.98 -31.01
CA ALA A 25 -22.11 13.15 -30.18
C ALA A 25 -23.24 14.02 -30.75
N LYS A 26 -23.29 14.20 -32.08
CA LYS A 26 -24.37 14.94 -32.74
C LYS A 26 -25.75 14.29 -32.53
N LYS A 27 -25.81 12.95 -32.58
CA LYS A 27 -27.03 12.16 -32.37
C LYS A 27 -27.43 12.14 -30.89
N ILE A 28 -26.45 11.98 -29.99
CA ILE A 28 -26.65 12.02 -28.54
C ILE A 28 -27.21 13.38 -28.12
N ARG A 29 -26.62 14.49 -28.59
CA ARG A 29 -27.12 15.85 -28.34
C ARG A 29 -28.52 16.10 -28.91
N ALA A 30 -28.88 15.46 -30.03
CA ALA A 30 -30.24 15.53 -30.55
C ALA A 30 -31.25 14.83 -29.62
N GLN A 31 -30.90 13.66 -29.07
CA GLN A 31 -31.71 12.97 -28.07
C GLN A 31 -31.78 13.76 -26.75
N MET A 32 -30.68 14.37 -26.31
CA MET A 32 -30.66 15.27 -25.16
C MET A 32 -31.63 16.44 -25.33
N ARG A 33 -31.63 17.11 -26.49
CA ARG A 33 -32.60 18.18 -26.80
C ARG A 33 -34.03 17.69 -26.79
N HIS A 34 -34.29 16.53 -27.39
CA HIS A 34 -35.62 15.93 -27.37
C HIS A 34 -36.12 15.70 -25.94
N GLU A 35 -35.28 15.17 -25.06
CA GLU A 35 -35.60 14.95 -23.65
C GLU A 35 -35.90 16.29 -22.93
N LEU A 36 -35.10 17.35 -23.19
CA LEU A 36 -35.34 18.68 -22.64
C LEU A 36 -36.69 19.25 -23.08
N PHE A 37 -37.07 19.04 -24.34
CA PHE A 37 -38.34 19.50 -24.91
C PHE A 37 -39.53 18.73 -24.33
N VAL A 38 -39.44 17.41 -24.24
CA VAL A 38 -40.50 16.54 -23.69
C VAL A 38 -40.76 16.86 -22.22
N LYS A 39 -39.72 17.17 -21.45
CA LYS A 39 -39.85 17.57 -20.04
C LYS A 39 -40.24 19.04 -19.85
N GLY A 40 -40.42 19.80 -20.93
CA GLY A 40 -40.84 21.20 -20.89
C GLY A 40 -39.80 22.14 -20.26
N ILE A 41 -38.52 21.76 -20.22
CA ILE A 41 -37.44 22.58 -19.64
C ILE A 41 -37.15 23.80 -20.52
N ILE A 42 -37.19 23.60 -21.84
CA ILE A 42 -37.09 24.66 -22.85
C ILE A 42 -37.91 24.23 -24.06
N THR A 43 -38.47 25.18 -24.81
CA THR A 43 -39.17 24.87 -26.07
C THR A 43 -38.21 24.97 -27.26
N PRO A 44 -38.48 24.29 -28.39
CA PRO A 44 -37.63 24.40 -29.59
C PRO A 44 -37.48 25.85 -30.08
N THR A 45 -38.56 26.64 -30.05
CA THR A 45 -38.53 28.06 -30.47
C THR A 45 -37.67 28.89 -29.54
N MET A 46 -37.84 28.75 -28.21
CA MET A 46 -37.02 29.49 -27.25
C MET A 46 -35.54 29.12 -27.32
N LEU A 47 -35.22 27.85 -27.60
CA LEU A 47 -33.83 27.42 -27.78
C LEU A 47 -33.21 28.07 -29.02
N GLU A 48 -33.90 28.06 -30.15
CA GLU A 48 -33.36 28.65 -31.39
C GLU A 48 -33.23 30.18 -31.30
N ASP A 49 -34.20 30.87 -30.69
CA ASP A 49 -34.12 32.30 -30.43
C ASP A 49 -32.91 32.65 -29.55
N GLU A 50 -32.63 31.82 -28.53
CA GLU A 50 -31.46 32.00 -27.67
C GLU A 50 -30.15 31.68 -28.40
N VAL A 51 -30.13 30.64 -29.26
CA VAL A 51 -28.98 30.29 -30.10
C VAL A 51 -28.62 31.44 -31.02
N GLU A 52 -29.60 32.03 -31.73
CA GLU A 52 -29.38 33.13 -32.65
C GLU A 52 -28.83 34.36 -31.92
N ARG A 53 -29.47 34.75 -30.81
CA ARG A 53 -29.01 35.87 -29.99
C ARG A 53 -27.57 35.67 -29.49
N LYS A 54 -27.26 34.49 -28.93
CA LYS A 54 -25.90 34.21 -28.44
C LYS A 54 -24.88 34.10 -29.55
N ALA A 55 -25.26 33.59 -30.74
CA ALA A 55 -24.38 33.57 -31.90
C ALA A 55 -24.00 35.00 -32.33
N ILE A 56 -24.96 35.92 -32.38
CA ILE A 56 -24.70 37.36 -32.65
C ILE A 56 -23.78 37.96 -31.58
N ASP A 57 -24.00 37.64 -30.30
CA ASP A 57 -23.12 38.10 -29.23
C ASP A 57 -21.68 37.57 -29.38
N THR A 58 -21.50 36.31 -29.80
CA THR A 58 -20.15 35.77 -30.08
C THR A 58 -19.47 36.44 -31.27
N GLN A 59 -20.21 36.80 -32.33
CA GLN A 59 -19.65 37.56 -33.45
C GLN A 59 -19.09 38.90 -32.98
N ARG A 60 -19.83 39.61 -32.12
CA ARG A 60 -19.40 40.89 -31.54
C ARG A 60 -18.17 40.73 -30.66
N GLN A 61 -18.11 39.68 -29.84
CA GLN A 61 -16.94 39.36 -29.01
C GLN A 61 -15.70 39.03 -29.84
N GLU A 62 -15.88 38.42 -31.02
CA GLU A 62 -14.82 38.12 -31.98
C GLU A 62 -14.48 39.32 -32.90
N GLY A 63 -15.06 40.50 -32.65
CA GLY A 63 -14.69 41.75 -33.30
C GLY A 63 -15.45 42.08 -34.58
N LEU A 64 -16.52 41.36 -34.88
CA LEU A 64 -17.38 41.64 -36.04
C LEU A 64 -18.35 42.79 -35.73
N THR A 65 -18.42 43.76 -36.64
CA THR A 65 -19.24 44.98 -36.50
C THR A 65 -20.57 44.88 -37.24
N ASP A 66 -20.68 44.00 -38.23
CA ASP A 66 -21.92 43.72 -38.98
C ASP A 66 -22.21 42.20 -39.01
N PRO A 67 -23.06 41.72 -38.06
CA PRO A 67 -23.45 40.31 -37.90
C PRO A 67 -24.00 39.63 -39.15
N LEU A 68 -24.59 40.40 -40.08
CA LEU A 68 -25.40 39.86 -41.18
C LEU A 68 -24.62 39.66 -42.49
N TYR A 69 -23.45 40.31 -42.64
CA TYR A 69 -22.74 40.35 -43.93
C TYR A 69 -21.24 40.04 -43.84
N GLN A 70 -20.66 39.98 -42.64
CA GLN A 70 -19.21 39.75 -42.46
C GLN A 70 -18.82 38.28 -42.34
N GLU A 71 -19.80 37.38 -42.18
CA GLU A 71 -19.57 35.93 -42.20
C GLU A 71 -20.20 35.29 -43.43
N THR A 72 -19.53 34.26 -43.97
CA THR A 72 -20.16 33.41 -44.98
C THR A 72 -21.25 32.56 -44.34
N GLU A 73 -22.26 32.18 -45.12
CA GLU A 73 -23.36 31.32 -44.65
C GLU A 73 -22.85 30.02 -43.99
N GLU A 74 -21.77 29.44 -44.51
CA GLU A 74 -21.16 28.23 -43.95
C GLU A 74 -20.59 28.46 -42.54
N VAL A 75 -19.92 29.59 -42.32
CA VAL A 75 -19.36 29.95 -41.01
C VAL A 75 -20.47 30.26 -40.02
N TRP A 76 -21.52 30.96 -40.46
CA TRP A 76 -22.69 31.26 -39.65
C TRP A 76 -23.40 29.99 -39.17
N GLN A 77 -23.66 29.03 -40.07
CA GLN A 77 -24.27 27.74 -39.71
C GLN A 77 -23.40 26.93 -38.73
N LYS A 78 -22.07 26.98 -38.90
CA LYS A 78 -21.13 26.34 -37.97
C LYS A 78 -21.16 27.00 -36.59
N ARG A 79 -21.26 28.33 -36.53
CA ARG A 79 -21.39 29.10 -35.28
C ARG A 79 -22.69 28.74 -34.56
N LEU A 80 -23.83 28.80 -35.25
CA LEU A 80 -25.12 28.39 -34.70
C LEU A 80 -25.08 26.96 -34.17
N GLY A 81 -24.45 26.03 -34.91
CA GLY A 81 -24.26 24.65 -34.48
C GLY A 81 -23.49 24.52 -33.15
N ARG A 82 -22.37 25.23 -33.01
CA ARG A 82 -21.56 25.22 -31.78
C ARG A 82 -22.30 25.82 -30.59
N VAL A 83 -22.98 26.95 -30.79
CA VAL A 83 -23.76 27.61 -29.74
C VAL A 83 -24.92 26.72 -29.29
N ARG A 84 -25.61 26.06 -30.23
CA ARG A 84 -26.68 25.11 -29.93
C ARG A 84 -26.20 23.91 -29.12
N ASP A 85 -25.06 23.34 -29.48
CA ASP A 85 -24.47 22.21 -28.75
C ASP A 85 -24.09 22.62 -27.32
N ASN A 86 -23.45 23.78 -27.15
CA ASN A 86 -23.08 24.29 -25.84
C ASN A 86 -24.30 24.58 -24.94
N LEU A 87 -25.36 25.16 -25.51
CA LEU A 87 -26.62 25.39 -24.79
C LEU A 87 -27.31 24.07 -24.42
N THR A 88 -27.29 23.09 -25.31
CA THR A 88 -27.83 21.74 -25.03
C THR A 88 -27.11 21.12 -23.83
N ASP A 89 -25.78 21.13 -23.84
CA ASP A 89 -24.96 20.55 -22.77
C ASP A 89 -25.19 21.30 -21.44
N PHE A 90 -25.31 22.63 -21.48
CA PHE A 90 -25.61 23.47 -20.32
C PHE A 90 -26.99 23.17 -19.71
N TYR A 91 -28.06 23.22 -20.52
CA TYR A 91 -29.42 22.98 -20.03
C TYR A 91 -29.58 21.56 -19.50
N PHE A 92 -28.96 20.57 -20.14
CA PHE A 92 -29.00 19.19 -19.68
C PHE A 92 -28.28 19.02 -18.34
N ALA A 93 -27.06 19.55 -18.20
CA ALA A 93 -26.27 19.44 -16.98
C ALA A 93 -26.95 20.07 -15.76
N TYR A 94 -27.65 21.19 -15.96
CA TYR A 94 -28.26 21.96 -14.88
C TYR A 94 -29.63 21.41 -14.45
N ASN A 95 -30.38 20.80 -15.36
CA ASN A 95 -31.76 20.38 -15.12
C ASN A 95 -31.96 18.87 -14.98
N LEU A 96 -31.01 18.04 -15.40
CA LEU A 96 -31.14 16.58 -15.39
C LEU A 96 -29.98 15.89 -14.67
N PRO A 97 -30.22 14.72 -14.05
CA PRO A 97 -29.16 13.92 -13.43
C PRO A 97 -28.24 13.32 -14.49
N PHE A 98 -26.96 13.12 -14.16
CA PHE A 98 -25.96 12.57 -15.08
C PHE A 98 -26.30 11.13 -15.52
N SER A 99 -26.92 10.33 -14.65
CA SER A 99 -27.39 8.98 -14.99
C SER A 99 -28.34 8.96 -16.20
N ARG A 100 -29.17 9.99 -16.38
CA ARG A 100 -30.06 10.08 -17.54
C ARG A 100 -29.30 10.33 -18.84
N PHE A 101 -28.19 11.07 -18.76
CA PHE A 101 -27.30 11.21 -19.91
C PHE A 101 -26.65 9.88 -20.27
N GLU A 102 -26.19 9.11 -19.29
CA GLU A 102 -25.60 7.77 -19.53
C GLU A 102 -26.58 6.82 -20.21
N GLU A 103 -27.87 6.87 -19.84
CA GLU A 103 -28.93 6.11 -20.49
C GLU A 103 -29.11 6.50 -21.97
N ILE A 104 -29.11 7.81 -22.27
CA ILE A 104 -29.22 8.32 -23.65
C ILE A 104 -28.01 7.90 -24.50
N VAL A 105 -26.81 7.98 -23.93
CA VAL A 105 -25.58 7.52 -24.59
C VAL A 105 -25.67 6.02 -24.87
N ALA A 106 -26.05 5.22 -23.88
CA ALA A 106 -26.21 3.78 -24.02
C ALA A 106 -27.26 3.41 -25.07
N ALA A 107 -28.42 4.08 -25.07
CA ALA A 107 -29.46 3.88 -26.08
C ALA A 107 -28.98 4.24 -27.48
N THR A 108 -28.31 5.39 -27.66
CA THR A 108 -27.78 5.84 -28.96
C THR A 108 -26.72 4.90 -29.51
N VAL A 109 -25.83 4.39 -28.63
CA VAL A 109 -24.80 3.41 -29.01
C VAL A 109 -25.43 2.06 -29.36
N ASN A 110 -26.48 1.65 -28.64
CA ASN A 110 -27.18 0.39 -28.87
C ASN A 110 -28.07 0.40 -30.14
N GLU A 111 -28.66 1.54 -30.52
CA GLU A 111 -29.42 1.67 -31.77
C GLU A 111 -28.56 1.38 -33.02
N ASN A 112 -27.25 1.64 -32.97
CA ASN A 112 -26.33 1.29 -34.06
C ASN A 112 -25.82 -0.17 -33.99
N ARG A 113 -26.24 -0.94 -32.99
CA ARG A 113 -25.85 -2.34 -32.75
C ARG A 113 -27.02 -3.32 -32.95
N VAL A 114 -27.86 -3.09 -33.96
CA VAL A 114 -28.91 -4.06 -34.33
C VAL A 114 -28.24 -5.35 -34.83
N GLY A 115 -28.34 -6.42 -34.04
CA GLY A 115 -28.05 -7.79 -34.49
C GLY A 115 -26.85 -8.52 -33.87
N GLN A 116 -26.17 -8.01 -32.84
CA GLN A 116 -25.14 -8.77 -32.13
C GLN A 116 -25.52 -9.00 -30.65
N PRO A 117 -25.33 -10.22 -30.11
CA PRO A 117 -25.64 -10.53 -28.72
C PRO A 117 -24.89 -9.59 -27.77
N HIS A 118 -25.54 -9.22 -26.66
CA HIS A 118 -25.12 -8.24 -25.67
C HIS A 118 -23.68 -8.44 -25.19
N LYS A 119 -22.71 -7.90 -25.92
CA LYS A 119 -21.35 -7.72 -25.42
C LYS A 119 -21.40 -6.45 -24.58
N VAL A 120 -21.34 -6.59 -23.26
CA VAL A 120 -20.95 -5.48 -22.39
C VAL A 120 -19.59 -5.07 -22.91
N VAL A 121 -19.48 -3.88 -23.50
CA VAL A 121 -18.21 -3.33 -23.99
C VAL A 121 -17.83 -2.23 -23.02
N LEU A 122 -16.62 -2.27 -22.47
CA LEU A 122 -16.04 -1.13 -21.77
C LEU A 122 -16.11 0.11 -22.68
N THR A 123 -16.96 1.06 -22.32
CA THR A 123 -17.23 2.29 -23.08
C THR A 123 -16.14 3.34 -22.90
N PHE A 124 -15.08 3.04 -22.15
CA PHE A 124 -13.96 3.92 -21.87
C PHE A 124 -12.65 3.11 -21.85
N ASN A 125 -11.52 3.77 -22.11
CA ASN A 125 -10.19 3.17 -21.99
C ASN A 125 -9.80 3.12 -20.50
N PRO A 126 -9.66 1.94 -19.87
CA PRO A 126 -9.37 1.84 -18.45
C PRO A 126 -8.05 2.51 -18.04
N GLU A 127 -7.04 2.53 -18.92
CA GLU A 127 -5.72 3.14 -18.65
C GLU A 127 -5.80 4.68 -18.55
N LEU A 128 -6.85 5.31 -19.09
CA LEU A 128 -7.04 6.77 -19.06
C LEU A 128 -8.17 7.21 -18.12
N ALA A 129 -8.95 6.26 -17.60
CA ALA A 129 -10.11 6.56 -16.77
C ALA A 129 -9.70 6.96 -15.34
N PRO A 130 -10.41 7.91 -14.71
CA PRO A 130 -10.22 8.19 -13.30
C PRO A 130 -10.47 6.95 -12.43
N TRP A 131 -9.69 6.80 -11.36
CA TRP A 131 -9.80 5.63 -10.47
C TRP A 131 -11.19 5.44 -9.87
N TYR A 132 -11.92 6.51 -9.54
CA TYR A 132 -13.26 6.39 -8.98
C TYR A 132 -14.22 5.66 -9.95
N MET A 133 -14.13 5.96 -11.25
CA MET A 133 -14.93 5.27 -12.27
C MET A 133 -14.54 3.81 -12.39
N LEU A 134 -13.24 3.51 -12.31
CA LEU A 134 -12.73 2.14 -12.36
C LEU A 134 -13.26 1.30 -11.18
N PHE A 135 -13.21 1.85 -9.96
CA PHE A 135 -13.73 1.19 -8.77
C PHE A 135 -15.23 0.97 -8.85
N GLU A 136 -16.01 2.01 -9.20
CA GLU A 136 -17.47 1.92 -9.31
C GLU A 136 -17.89 0.86 -10.34
N GLN A 137 -17.26 0.86 -11.52
CA GLN A 137 -17.57 -0.09 -12.56
C GLN A 137 -17.17 -1.53 -12.20
N ALA A 138 -15.99 -1.71 -11.59
CA ALA A 138 -15.54 -3.04 -11.17
C ALA A 138 -16.37 -3.61 -10.01
N GLU A 139 -16.83 -2.77 -9.08
CA GLU A 139 -17.77 -3.17 -8.03
C GLU A 139 -19.11 -3.60 -8.62
N LYS A 140 -19.64 -2.83 -9.57
CA LYS A 140 -20.87 -3.18 -10.29
C LYS A 140 -20.75 -4.54 -10.97
N TYR A 141 -19.66 -4.77 -11.70
CA TYR A 141 -19.42 -6.05 -12.37
C TYR A 141 -19.21 -7.21 -11.39
N SER A 142 -18.57 -6.97 -10.25
CA SER A 142 -18.32 -8.00 -9.23
C SER A 142 -19.61 -8.48 -8.54
N ASN A 143 -20.65 -7.64 -8.53
CA ASN A 143 -21.96 -7.96 -7.95
C ASN A 143 -22.95 -8.58 -8.97
N TYR A 144 -22.51 -8.89 -10.19
CA TYR A 144 -23.38 -9.52 -11.19
C TYR A 144 -23.66 -10.99 -10.88
N PRO A 145 -24.84 -11.52 -11.29
CA PRO A 145 -25.11 -12.95 -11.26
C PRO A 145 -24.08 -13.75 -12.06
N PRO A 146 -23.81 -15.04 -11.71
CA PRO A 146 -22.73 -15.84 -12.32
C PRO A 146 -22.76 -15.89 -13.86
N GLU A 147 -23.96 -15.97 -14.45
CA GLU A 147 -24.15 -16.00 -15.91
C GLU A 147 -23.68 -14.72 -16.61
N MET A 148 -23.95 -13.56 -15.99
CA MET A 148 -23.52 -12.26 -16.50
C MET A 148 -22.05 -11.99 -16.17
N PHE A 149 -21.57 -12.46 -15.02
CA PHE A 149 -20.19 -12.28 -14.58
C PHE A 149 -19.19 -12.83 -15.60
N GLU A 150 -19.45 -14.02 -16.17
CA GLU A 150 -18.53 -14.59 -17.16
C GLU A 150 -18.41 -13.75 -18.44
N SER A 151 -19.47 -13.01 -18.81
CA SER A 151 -19.40 -12.08 -19.94
C SER A 151 -18.51 -10.86 -19.67
N VAL A 152 -18.38 -10.43 -18.40
CA VAL A 152 -17.63 -9.22 -17.99
C VAL A 152 -16.29 -9.51 -17.31
N LYS A 153 -15.96 -10.79 -17.08
CA LYS A 153 -14.74 -11.22 -16.39
C LYS A 153 -13.46 -10.64 -16.99
N HIS A 154 -13.39 -10.59 -18.32
CA HIS A 154 -12.26 -10.00 -19.03
C HIS A 154 -12.12 -8.48 -18.77
N HIS A 155 -13.24 -7.76 -18.66
CA HIS A 155 -13.26 -6.34 -18.31
C HIS A 155 -12.88 -6.07 -16.87
N ILE A 156 -13.37 -6.87 -15.92
CA ILE A 156 -12.92 -6.78 -14.52
C ILE A 156 -11.41 -7.01 -14.45
N ARG A 157 -10.91 -8.03 -15.15
CA ARG A 157 -9.48 -8.34 -15.15
C ARG A 157 -8.64 -7.19 -15.71
N GLU A 158 -9.11 -6.53 -16.76
CA GLU A 158 -8.48 -5.34 -17.31
C GLU A 158 -8.42 -4.21 -16.27
N ILE A 159 -9.54 -3.90 -15.62
CA ILE A 159 -9.60 -2.88 -14.55
C ILE A 159 -8.66 -3.21 -13.39
N ILE A 160 -8.66 -4.46 -12.91
CA ILE A 160 -7.77 -4.93 -11.84
C ILE A 160 -6.30 -4.74 -12.24
N VAL A 161 -5.92 -5.07 -13.48
CA VAL A 161 -4.56 -4.91 -13.97
C VAL A 161 -4.14 -3.43 -13.99
N VAL A 162 -5.00 -2.53 -14.45
CA VAL A 162 -4.71 -1.09 -14.44
C VAL A 162 -4.53 -0.59 -13.01
N LEU A 163 -5.48 -0.89 -12.12
CA LEU A 163 -5.40 -0.47 -10.72
C LEU A 163 -4.20 -1.07 -9.99
N LEU A 164 -3.84 -2.33 -10.25
CA LEU A 164 -2.62 -2.96 -9.70
C LEU A 164 -1.36 -2.21 -10.12
N LYS A 165 -1.22 -1.88 -11.40
CA LYS A 165 -0.08 -1.10 -11.90
C LYS A 165 0.00 0.28 -11.25
N SER A 166 -1.13 0.94 -11.07
CA SER A 166 -1.18 2.30 -10.54
C SER A 166 -1.01 2.38 -9.02
N LEU A 167 -1.59 1.44 -8.27
CA LEU A 167 -1.63 1.47 -6.80
C LEU A 167 -0.49 0.67 -6.15
N VAL A 168 -0.08 -0.44 -6.78
CA VAL A 168 0.79 -1.44 -6.16
C VAL A 168 2.18 -1.45 -6.79
N SER A 169 2.28 -1.98 -8.01
CA SER A 169 3.56 -2.19 -8.69
C SER A 169 3.34 -2.31 -10.19
N ASP A 170 4.20 -1.65 -10.99
CA ASP A 170 4.20 -1.73 -12.46
C ASP A 170 5.10 -2.83 -13.01
N GLN A 171 5.74 -3.60 -12.13
CA GLN A 171 6.57 -4.71 -12.55
C GLN A 171 5.71 -5.82 -13.19
N LEU A 172 5.96 -6.09 -14.48
CA LEU A 172 5.16 -7.05 -15.25
C LEU A 172 5.15 -8.46 -14.64
N ALA A 173 6.28 -8.90 -14.05
CA ALA A 173 6.37 -10.19 -13.38
C ALA A 173 5.44 -10.26 -12.17
N PHE A 174 5.42 -9.22 -11.33
CA PHE A 174 4.52 -9.10 -10.19
C PHE A 174 3.06 -9.07 -10.64
N VAL A 175 2.71 -8.16 -11.57
CA VAL A 175 1.34 -7.98 -12.08
C VAL A 175 0.79 -9.28 -12.69
N ARG A 176 1.62 -10.06 -13.38
CA ARG A 176 1.23 -11.34 -13.99
C ARG A 176 0.74 -12.34 -12.96
N ILE A 177 1.35 -12.35 -11.77
CA ILE A 177 1.00 -13.24 -10.65
C ILE A 177 -0.17 -12.64 -9.88
N ALA A 178 -0.04 -11.38 -9.44
CA ALA A 178 -0.99 -10.71 -8.57
C ALA A 178 -2.42 -10.64 -9.14
N ARG A 179 -2.57 -10.45 -10.46
CA ARG A 179 -3.89 -10.40 -11.12
C ARG A 179 -4.73 -11.68 -10.99
N ASN A 180 -4.14 -12.79 -10.54
CA ASN A 180 -4.86 -14.05 -10.33
C ASN A 180 -5.35 -14.22 -8.88
N PHE A 181 -4.81 -13.44 -7.94
CA PHE A 181 -5.07 -13.58 -6.50
C PHE A 181 -5.75 -12.35 -5.89
N VAL A 182 -5.54 -11.17 -6.49
CA VAL A 182 -6.06 -9.90 -5.98
C VAL A 182 -7.39 -9.57 -6.67
N ASN A 183 -8.37 -9.16 -5.87
CA ASN A 183 -9.68 -8.71 -6.34
C ASN A 183 -9.88 -7.18 -6.17
N ILE A 184 -11.03 -6.65 -6.60
CA ILE A 184 -11.31 -5.21 -6.53
C ILE A 184 -11.44 -4.67 -5.10
N PHE A 185 -12.00 -5.46 -4.18
CA PHE A 185 -12.20 -5.07 -2.79
C PHE A 185 -10.85 -4.93 -2.06
N ASP A 186 -9.89 -5.80 -2.37
CA ASP A 186 -8.52 -5.71 -1.85
C ASP A 186 -7.86 -4.38 -2.29
N LEU A 187 -8.02 -4.01 -3.56
CA LEU A 187 -7.47 -2.76 -4.10
C LEU A 187 -8.18 -1.53 -3.52
N LYS A 188 -9.47 -1.64 -3.22
CA LYS A 188 -10.24 -0.58 -2.55
C LYS A 188 -9.74 -0.40 -1.12
N GLU A 189 -9.51 -1.47 -0.38
CA GLU A 189 -8.94 -1.42 0.98
C GLU A 189 -7.57 -0.70 0.97
N ILE A 190 -6.69 -1.09 0.04
CA ILE A 190 -5.39 -0.41 -0.15
C ILE A 190 -5.60 1.07 -0.44
N MET A 191 -6.51 1.43 -1.35
CA MET A 191 -6.79 2.83 -1.70
C MET A 191 -7.26 3.63 -0.47
N THR A 192 -8.18 3.07 0.32
CA THR A 192 -8.73 3.76 1.50
C THR A 192 -7.69 4.02 2.59
N ARG A 193 -6.71 3.13 2.75
CA ARG A 193 -5.63 3.26 3.76
C ARG A 193 -4.35 3.88 3.21
N LYS A 194 -4.35 4.35 1.97
CA LYS A 194 -3.19 4.96 1.31
C LYS A 194 -3.25 6.48 1.33
N ILE A 195 -2.16 7.08 1.78
CA ILE A 195 -1.91 8.52 1.72
C ILE A 195 -1.09 8.81 0.47
N GLY A 196 -1.53 9.77 -0.34
CA GLY A 196 -0.91 10.08 -1.62
C GLY A 196 -1.44 9.25 -2.79
N ARG A 197 -1.03 9.62 -4.00
CA ARG A 197 -1.45 9.07 -5.30
C ARG A 197 -0.44 8.08 -5.88
N GLY A 198 0.75 7.97 -5.31
CA GLY A 198 1.80 7.05 -5.74
C GLY A 198 1.51 5.59 -5.37
N LYS A 199 2.44 4.72 -5.74
CA LYS A 199 2.42 3.29 -5.44
C LYS A 199 2.85 3.01 -4.01
N ILE A 200 2.43 1.88 -3.44
CA ILE A 200 2.75 1.46 -2.05
C ILE A 200 4.13 0.81 -1.89
N GLY A 201 4.84 0.58 -3.00
CA GLY A 201 6.18 0.00 -3.02
C GLY A 201 6.25 -1.50 -2.75
N GLY A 202 7.45 -2.05 -2.84
CA GLY A 202 7.62 -3.48 -3.03
C GLY A 202 7.50 -4.36 -1.80
N LYS A 203 7.90 -3.86 -0.62
CA LYS A 203 7.68 -4.57 0.65
C LYS A 203 6.19 -4.81 0.87
N SER A 204 5.39 -3.76 0.67
CA SER A 204 3.94 -3.79 0.76
C SER A 204 3.34 -4.71 -0.29
N ALA A 205 3.77 -4.59 -1.55
CA ALA A 205 3.27 -5.38 -2.67
C ALA A 205 3.53 -6.89 -2.47
N GLY A 206 4.76 -7.28 -2.14
CA GLY A 206 5.14 -8.66 -1.85
C GLY A 206 4.40 -9.24 -0.65
N MET A 207 4.27 -8.48 0.43
CA MET A 207 3.52 -8.90 1.63
C MET A 207 2.04 -9.15 1.32
N LEU A 208 1.39 -8.23 0.61
CA LEU A 208 -0.03 -8.35 0.25
C LEU A 208 -0.26 -9.53 -0.69
N LEU A 209 0.62 -9.71 -1.68
CA LEU A 209 0.53 -10.85 -2.61
C LEU A 209 0.70 -12.18 -1.87
N ALA A 210 1.72 -12.29 -1.00
CA ALA A 210 1.94 -13.50 -0.21
C ALA A 210 0.73 -13.82 0.68
N TYR A 211 0.17 -12.81 1.36
CA TYR A 211 -1.04 -12.98 2.15
C TYR A 211 -2.22 -13.50 1.31
N LYS A 212 -2.47 -12.93 0.14
CA LYS A 212 -3.58 -13.35 -0.73
C LYS A 212 -3.39 -14.76 -1.30
N ILE A 213 -2.14 -15.18 -1.54
CA ILE A 213 -1.83 -16.56 -1.93
C ILE A 213 -2.11 -17.51 -0.77
N LEU A 214 -1.66 -17.20 0.44
CA LEU A 214 -1.87 -18.04 1.63
C LEU A 214 -3.35 -18.16 2.05
N CYS A 215 -4.20 -17.21 1.65
CA CYS A 215 -5.63 -17.28 1.89
C CYS A 215 -6.41 -18.05 0.81
N GLN A 216 -5.74 -18.57 -0.23
CA GLN A 216 -6.42 -19.42 -1.21
C GLN A 216 -6.58 -20.84 -0.65
N PRO A 217 -7.70 -21.51 -0.94
CA PRO A 217 -7.85 -22.91 -0.58
C PRO A 217 -6.89 -23.78 -1.41
N ASP A 218 -6.08 -24.60 -0.76
CA ASP A 218 -5.27 -25.64 -1.38
C ASP A 218 -5.76 -27.02 -0.91
N PRO A 219 -6.16 -27.94 -1.82
CA PRO A 219 -6.55 -29.30 -1.44
C PRO A 219 -5.48 -30.09 -0.69
N ASP A 220 -4.20 -29.74 -0.85
CA ASP A 220 -3.08 -30.40 -0.18
C ASP A 220 -2.81 -29.84 1.23
N ASP A 221 -3.46 -28.74 1.61
CA ASP A 221 -3.29 -28.14 2.94
C ASP A 221 -3.94 -28.99 4.03
N VAL A 222 -3.15 -29.37 5.03
CA VAL A 222 -3.60 -30.13 6.21
C VAL A 222 -4.40 -29.25 7.17
N ILE A 223 -4.18 -27.94 7.14
CA ILE A 223 -4.84 -26.93 7.98
C ILE A 223 -5.31 -25.79 7.09
N ASP A 224 -6.45 -25.18 7.42
CA ASP A 224 -6.86 -23.96 6.74
C ASP A 224 -5.93 -22.80 7.16
N LEU A 225 -4.98 -22.47 6.30
CA LEU A 225 -4.02 -21.39 6.54
C LEU A 225 -4.69 -20.03 6.71
N LYS A 226 -5.85 -19.82 6.08
CA LYS A 226 -6.60 -18.57 6.17
C LYS A 226 -7.03 -18.26 7.60
N GLU A 227 -7.33 -19.27 8.40
CA GLU A 227 -7.74 -19.10 9.80
C GLU A 227 -6.55 -18.79 10.73
N HIS A 228 -5.33 -19.06 10.30
CA HIS A 228 -4.11 -18.95 11.12
C HIS A 228 -3.19 -17.79 10.70
N VAL A 229 -3.43 -17.20 9.53
CA VAL A 229 -2.64 -16.08 9.00
C VAL A 229 -3.48 -14.81 9.01
N ALA A 230 -3.03 -13.82 9.76
CA ALA A 230 -3.63 -12.50 9.81
C ALA A 230 -2.63 -11.44 9.33
N LEU A 231 -3.13 -10.50 8.52
CA LEU A 231 -2.38 -9.30 8.18
C LEU A 231 -2.61 -8.26 9.29
N PRO A 232 -1.56 -7.66 9.87
CA PRO A 232 -1.72 -6.53 10.77
C PRO A 232 -2.46 -5.38 10.09
N GLU A 233 -3.15 -4.57 10.88
CA GLU A 233 -3.72 -3.32 10.38
C GLU A 233 -2.62 -2.46 9.76
N THR A 234 -2.80 -2.13 8.47
CA THR A 234 -1.74 -1.64 7.60
C THR A 234 -2.19 -0.40 6.84
N TYR A 235 -1.37 0.63 6.88
CA TYR A 235 -1.51 1.89 6.16
C TYR A 235 -0.29 2.13 5.26
N PHE A 236 -0.46 2.96 4.23
CA PHE A 236 0.58 3.20 3.24
C PHE A 236 0.78 4.69 2.98
N ILE A 237 2.02 5.11 2.78
CA ILE A 237 2.34 6.39 2.17
C ILE A 237 2.88 6.11 0.77
N GLY A 238 2.20 6.66 -0.23
CA GLY A 238 2.56 6.52 -1.64
C GLY A 238 3.91 7.17 -1.95
N SER A 239 4.59 6.62 -2.94
CA SER A 239 5.91 7.09 -3.38
C SER A 239 5.93 8.55 -3.87
N ASP A 240 4.78 9.14 -4.21
CA ASP A 240 4.63 10.53 -4.63
C ASP A 240 4.92 11.52 -3.48
N VAL A 241 4.52 11.17 -2.26
CA VAL A 241 4.74 12.02 -1.07
C VAL A 241 6.23 12.24 -0.81
N TYR A 242 7.09 11.28 -1.19
CA TYR A 242 8.55 11.45 -1.17
C TYR A 242 9.02 12.57 -2.12
N TYR A 243 8.46 12.64 -3.32
CA TYR A 243 8.77 13.72 -4.27
C TYR A 243 8.23 15.04 -3.79
N ASP A 244 6.98 15.09 -3.34
CA ASP A 244 6.38 16.32 -2.79
C ASP A 244 7.24 16.87 -1.65
N PHE A 245 7.71 15.99 -0.75
CA PHE A 245 8.64 16.36 0.31
C PHE A 245 9.96 16.93 -0.24
N LYS A 246 10.58 16.30 -1.24
CA LYS A 246 11.81 16.83 -1.85
C LYS A 246 11.60 18.18 -2.52
N THR A 247 10.50 18.34 -3.27
CA THR A 247 10.20 19.55 -4.03
C THR A 247 9.92 20.73 -3.09
N ILE A 248 9.10 20.57 -2.05
CA ILE A 248 8.78 21.62 -1.07
C ILE A 248 10.05 22.15 -0.37
N ASN A 249 11.03 21.26 -0.16
CA ASN A 249 12.27 21.60 0.54
C ASN A 249 13.45 21.92 -0.38
N ASN A 250 13.26 21.93 -1.70
CA ASN A 250 14.33 22.14 -2.69
C ASN A 250 15.50 21.14 -2.58
N PHE A 251 15.20 19.88 -2.24
CA PHE A 251 16.22 18.82 -2.07
C PHE A 251 16.64 18.15 -3.38
N GLU A 252 16.24 18.66 -4.55
CA GLU A 252 16.61 18.12 -5.86
C GLU A 252 18.12 17.93 -6.02
N GLN A 253 18.93 18.85 -5.50
CA GLN A 253 20.39 18.83 -5.57
C GLN A 253 21.01 17.62 -4.82
N THR A 254 20.30 17.05 -3.85
CA THR A 254 20.79 15.87 -3.10
C THR A 254 20.73 14.59 -3.94
N THR A 255 19.97 14.58 -5.04
CA THR A 255 19.86 13.43 -5.94
C THR A 255 21.19 13.11 -6.63
N SER A 256 22.03 14.13 -6.89
CA SER A 256 23.35 13.97 -7.51
C SER A 256 24.38 13.27 -6.62
N GLN A 257 24.08 13.09 -5.33
CA GLN A 257 24.97 12.41 -4.39
C GLN A 257 25.35 10.99 -4.84
N LYS A 258 24.49 10.33 -5.62
CA LYS A 258 24.71 8.96 -6.12
C LYS A 258 25.89 8.81 -7.09
N TYR A 259 26.35 9.91 -7.68
CA TYR A 259 27.47 9.95 -8.63
C TYR A 259 28.79 10.39 -8.00
N LEU A 260 28.81 10.67 -6.70
CA LEU A 260 30.02 11.08 -5.97
C LEU A 260 30.90 9.88 -5.59
N THR A 261 32.14 10.15 -5.19
CA THR A 261 33.02 9.08 -4.69
C THR A 261 32.55 8.57 -3.34
N ARG A 262 33.01 7.37 -2.97
CA ARG A 262 32.70 6.74 -1.68
C ARG A 262 33.02 7.65 -0.48
N GLU A 263 34.20 8.26 -0.44
CA GLU A 263 34.57 9.14 0.69
C GLU A 263 33.69 10.39 0.76
N GLU A 264 33.28 10.93 -0.39
CA GLU A 264 32.42 12.10 -0.46
C GLU A 264 31.01 11.81 0.03
N ILE A 265 30.45 10.66 -0.36
CA ILE A 265 29.14 10.19 0.08
C ILE A 265 29.11 10.07 1.61
N GLU A 266 30.09 9.36 2.19
CA GLU A 266 30.20 9.16 3.64
C GLU A 266 30.37 10.50 4.39
N ARG A 267 31.17 11.42 3.85
CA ARG A 267 31.40 12.75 4.45
C ARG A 267 30.16 13.65 4.40
N GLN A 268 29.38 13.62 3.31
CA GLN A 268 28.23 14.52 3.13
C GLN A 268 26.96 14.01 3.82
N TYR A 269 26.80 12.70 3.99
CA TYR A 269 25.57 12.09 4.49
C TYR A 269 25.08 12.64 5.86
N PRO A 270 25.93 12.85 6.89
CA PRO A 270 25.47 13.40 8.16
C PRO A 270 24.79 14.78 8.03
N ARG A 271 25.32 15.63 7.13
CA ARG A 271 24.73 16.94 6.84
C ARG A 271 23.39 16.78 6.13
N ILE A 272 23.31 15.89 5.15
CA ILE A 272 22.08 15.62 4.39
C ILE A 272 20.98 15.10 5.31
N ARG A 273 21.30 14.16 6.20
CA ARG A 273 20.37 13.65 7.21
C ARG A 273 19.83 14.77 8.10
N THR A 274 20.69 15.68 8.55
CA THR A 274 20.30 16.83 9.38
C THR A 274 19.39 17.78 8.61
N THR A 275 19.71 18.08 7.34
CA THR A 275 18.90 18.91 6.46
C THR A 275 17.53 18.29 6.21
N TYR A 276 17.45 16.99 5.93
CA TYR A 276 16.19 16.28 5.74
C TYR A 276 15.33 16.35 6.99
N LEU A 277 15.90 16.09 8.16
CA LEU A 277 15.20 16.17 9.46
C LEU A 277 14.61 17.56 9.77
N ALA A 278 15.20 18.62 9.22
CA ALA A 278 14.70 19.99 9.34
C ALA A 278 13.69 20.37 8.22
N GLY A 279 13.44 19.47 7.27
CA GLY A 279 12.53 19.69 6.16
C GLY A 279 11.07 19.74 6.58
N ARG A 280 10.28 20.55 5.88
CA ARG A 280 8.83 20.65 6.05
C ARG A 280 8.13 19.48 5.36
N PHE A 281 7.28 18.77 6.08
CA PHE A 281 6.46 17.69 5.52
C PHE A 281 5.22 18.24 4.78
N PRO A 282 4.72 17.59 3.72
CA PRO A 282 3.52 18.04 3.01
C PRO A 282 2.29 18.11 3.95
N GLU A 283 1.53 19.21 3.87
CA GLU A 283 0.40 19.46 4.78
C GLU A 283 -0.75 18.46 4.57
N ASP A 284 -1.09 18.17 3.31
CA ASP A 284 -2.15 17.21 2.96
C ASP A 284 -1.85 15.81 3.53
N ALA A 285 -0.59 15.37 3.42
CA ALA A 285 -0.15 14.11 4.00
C ALA A 285 -0.14 14.16 5.54
N THR A 286 0.26 15.29 6.13
CA THR A 286 0.24 15.52 7.58
C THR A 286 -1.17 15.39 8.16
N GLN A 287 -2.16 15.99 7.51
CA GLN A 287 -3.56 15.90 7.95
C GLN A 287 -4.09 14.46 7.89
N ARG A 288 -3.78 13.72 6.83
CA ARG A 288 -4.16 12.31 6.70
C ARG A 288 -3.47 11.41 7.73
N LEU A 289 -2.20 11.67 8.05
CA LEU A 289 -1.48 10.94 9.11
C LEU A 289 -2.10 11.21 10.49
N ARG A 290 -2.58 12.44 10.74
CA ARG A 290 -3.31 12.77 11.97
C ARG A 290 -4.61 11.99 12.08
N GLU A 291 -5.40 11.92 11.01
CA GLU A 291 -6.63 11.11 10.95
C GLU A 291 -6.34 9.63 11.22
N MET A 292 -5.32 9.07 10.57
CA MET A 292 -4.87 7.70 10.80
C MET A 292 -4.50 7.43 12.28
N LEU A 293 -3.73 8.32 12.92
CA LEU A 293 -3.33 8.14 14.32
C LEU A 293 -4.53 8.14 15.27
N VAL A 294 -5.59 8.90 14.97
CA VAL A 294 -6.84 8.87 15.73
C VAL A 294 -7.53 7.51 15.61
N GLU A 295 -7.54 6.90 14.41
CA GLU A 295 -8.10 5.57 14.18
C GLU A 295 -7.30 4.47 14.92
N ILE A 296 -5.97 4.55 14.88
CA ILE A 296 -5.06 3.57 15.52
C ILE A 296 -5.10 3.64 17.06
N GLY A 297 -5.42 4.82 17.61
CA GLY A 297 -5.40 5.09 19.04
C GLY A 297 -3.99 4.98 19.62
N ASN A 298 -3.85 4.50 20.86
CA ASN A 298 -2.57 4.36 21.56
C ASN A 298 -1.85 3.04 21.25
N SER A 299 -2.13 2.42 20.12
CA SER A 299 -1.46 1.17 19.74
C SER A 299 -0.05 1.48 19.24
N PRO A 300 0.99 0.72 19.63
CA PRO A 300 2.32 0.86 19.04
C PRO A 300 2.29 0.59 17.53
N ILE A 301 3.04 1.38 16.77
CA ILE A 301 3.15 1.26 15.31
C ILE A 301 4.60 1.07 14.88
N ILE A 302 4.78 0.47 13.71
CA ILE A 302 6.07 0.38 13.03
C ILE A 302 5.99 1.06 11.67
N VAL A 303 6.98 1.90 11.39
CA VAL A 303 7.15 2.60 10.12
C VAL A 303 8.30 1.94 9.38
N ARG A 304 8.04 1.43 8.17
CA ARG A 304 8.98 0.64 7.38
C ARG A 304 9.15 1.26 5.99
N SER A 305 10.37 1.25 5.48
CA SER A 305 10.61 1.52 4.07
C SER A 305 9.87 0.51 3.18
N SER A 306 9.41 0.96 2.02
CA SER A 306 8.87 0.09 0.97
C SER A 306 9.33 0.66 -0.37
N SER A 307 10.60 0.43 -0.72
CA SER A 307 11.14 0.88 -2.00
C SER A 307 10.46 0.17 -3.17
N LEU A 308 10.30 0.83 -4.31
CA LEU A 308 9.81 0.19 -5.53
C LEU A 308 10.84 -0.78 -6.15
N LEU A 309 12.13 -0.64 -5.80
CA LEU A 309 13.17 -1.58 -6.23
C LEU A 309 13.12 -2.91 -5.48
N GLU A 310 12.50 -2.96 -4.30
CA GLU A 310 12.35 -4.18 -3.50
C GLU A 310 11.54 -5.28 -4.21
N ASP A 311 10.71 -4.92 -5.20
CA ASP A 311 9.88 -5.87 -5.95
C ASP A 311 10.64 -6.63 -7.05
N ASN A 312 11.84 -6.19 -7.42
CA ASN A 312 12.49 -6.73 -8.62
C ASN A 312 12.96 -8.17 -8.38
N PHE A 313 12.38 -9.11 -9.13
CA PHE A 313 12.74 -10.54 -9.13
C PHE A 313 14.19 -10.72 -9.61
N GLY A 314 15.15 -10.52 -8.72
CA GLY A 314 16.59 -10.57 -9.01
C GLY A 314 17.47 -9.79 -8.04
N SER A 315 16.94 -8.76 -7.36
CA SER A 315 17.70 -7.94 -6.40
C SER A 315 17.01 -7.92 -5.04
N ALA A 316 17.62 -8.56 -4.04
CA ALA A 316 17.10 -8.58 -2.67
C ALA A 316 17.55 -7.33 -1.90
N PHE A 317 16.75 -6.27 -1.90
CA PHE A 317 16.93 -5.06 -1.08
C PHE A 317 16.59 -5.27 0.42
N ALA A 318 16.33 -6.52 0.82
CA ALA A 318 15.92 -6.87 2.18
C ALA A 318 16.96 -6.44 3.23
N GLY A 319 16.51 -5.67 4.22
CA GLY A 319 17.31 -5.28 5.39
C GLY A 319 18.32 -4.14 5.16
N LYS A 320 18.16 -3.33 4.10
CA LYS A 320 19.07 -2.20 3.79
C LYS A 320 18.54 -0.82 4.19
N TYR A 321 17.26 -0.72 4.52
CA TYR A 321 16.62 0.54 4.87
C TYR A 321 16.04 0.50 6.28
N ASP A 322 15.98 1.66 6.90
CA ASP A 322 15.58 1.80 8.29
C ASP A 322 14.10 1.44 8.51
N SER A 323 13.82 0.92 9.71
CA SER A 323 12.45 0.74 10.22
C SER A 323 12.41 1.23 11.66
N PHE A 324 11.35 1.96 12.02
CA PHE A 324 11.23 2.61 13.31
C PHE A 324 9.97 2.15 14.04
N PHE A 325 10.15 1.64 15.26
CA PHE A 325 9.05 1.38 16.17
C PHE A 325 8.70 2.67 16.91
N LEU A 326 7.40 2.98 16.95
CA LEU A 326 6.84 4.14 17.65
C LEU A 326 5.85 3.61 18.69
N PRO A 327 6.13 3.79 19.99
CA PRO A 327 5.27 3.24 21.04
C PRO A 327 3.90 3.92 21.13
N ASN A 328 3.81 5.18 20.66
CA ASN A 328 2.55 5.89 20.48
C ASN A 328 1.77 6.11 21.79
N GLN A 329 2.50 6.41 22.88
CA GLN A 329 1.94 6.65 24.23
C GLN A 329 1.91 8.13 24.64
N ALA A 330 2.43 9.04 23.81
CA ALA A 330 2.46 10.47 24.10
C ALA A 330 1.17 11.19 23.66
N THR A 331 1.16 12.52 23.67
CA THR A 331 0.03 13.30 23.14
C THR A 331 -0.13 13.10 21.62
N PRO A 332 -1.34 13.29 21.04
CA PRO A 332 -1.55 13.13 19.60
C PRO A 332 -0.59 13.94 18.74
N GLU A 333 -0.27 15.17 19.15
CA GLU A 333 0.67 16.06 18.46
C GLU A 333 2.12 15.55 18.52
N GLU A 334 2.55 15.05 19.67
CA GLU A 334 3.89 14.46 19.86
C GLU A 334 4.03 13.15 19.07
N ASN A 335 3.00 12.31 19.08
CA ASN A 335 2.98 11.06 18.30
C ASN A 335 3.01 11.35 16.80
N LEU A 336 2.26 12.36 16.34
CA LEU A 336 2.30 12.82 14.96
C LEU A 336 3.69 13.34 14.57
N ALA A 337 4.31 14.16 15.42
CA ALA A 337 5.66 14.66 15.20
C ALA A 337 6.69 13.52 15.16
N ALA A 338 6.56 12.52 16.04
CA ALA A 338 7.41 11.33 16.04
C ALA A 338 7.23 10.49 14.77
N LEU A 339 5.99 10.31 14.31
CA LEU A 339 5.67 9.60 13.07
C LEU A 339 6.24 10.30 11.84
N ILE A 340 6.03 11.61 11.71
CA ILE A 340 6.59 12.40 10.61
C ILE A 340 8.12 12.35 10.64
N ARG A 341 8.72 12.47 11.84
CA ARG A 341 10.17 12.37 11.99
C ARG A 341 10.70 11.00 11.56
N ALA A 342 10.03 9.90 11.90
CA ALA A 342 10.40 8.56 11.46
C ALA A 342 10.30 8.41 9.94
N VAL A 343 9.24 8.92 9.32
CA VAL A 343 9.06 8.97 7.86
C VAL A 343 10.21 9.74 7.19
N ILE A 344 10.55 10.93 7.70
CA ILE A 344 11.65 11.74 7.17
C ILE A 344 13.00 11.04 7.32
N GLN A 345 13.23 10.31 8.42
CA GLN A 345 14.44 9.51 8.60
C GLN A 345 14.55 8.41 7.54
N ILE A 346 13.45 7.71 7.24
CA ILE A 346 13.42 6.73 6.15
C ILE A 346 13.74 7.40 4.81
N TYR A 347 13.15 8.56 4.53
CA TYR A 347 13.46 9.32 3.31
C TYR A 347 14.93 9.75 3.21
N ALA A 348 15.56 10.11 4.33
CA ALA A 348 17.00 10.40 4.37
C ALA A 348 17.84 9.13 4.15
N SER A 349 17.40 7.98 4.66
CA SER A 349 18.11 6.69 4.54
C SER A 349 18.30 6.22 3.09
N VAL A 350 17.45 6.70 2.17
CA VAL A 350 17.61 6.48 0.71
C VAL A 350 18.98 6.92 0.21
N LEU A 351 19.52 8.00 0.80
CA LEU A 351 20.80 8.60 0.46
C LEU A 351 21.94 8.17 1.40
N SER A 352 21.71 7.12 2.21
CA SER A 352 22.75 6.56 3.07
C SER A 352 23.87 5.92 2.23
N PRO A 353 25.12 5.93 2.73
CA PRO A 353 26.24 5.27 2.06
C PRO A 353 25.93 3.80 1.76
N ASP A 354 25.36 3.08 2.73
CA ASP A 354 25.02 1.66 2.56
C ASP A 354 23.99 1.43 1.44
N ALA A 355 22.94 2.26 1.36
CA ALA A 355 21.95 2.17 0.30
C ALA A 355 22.51 2.57 -1.07
N LEU A 356 23.38 3.58 -1.13
CA LEU A 356 24.01 4.04 -2.37
C LEU A 356 25.02 3.03 -2.91
N PHE A 357 25.91 2.50 -2.06
CA PHE A 357 26.88 1.49 -2.47
C PHE A 357 26.20 0.20 -2.90
N TYR A 358 25.13 -0.21 -2.21
CA TYR A 358 24.37 -1.37 -2.63
C TYR A 358 23.78 -1.17 -4.03
N ARG A 359 23.20 -0.01 -4.32
CA ARG A 359 22.67 0.30 -5.66
C ARG A 359 23.75 0.32 -6.73
N GLN A 360 24.93 0.88 -6.45
CA GLN A 360 26.07 0.84 -7.37
C GLN A 360 26.52 -0.60 -7.66
N ILE A 361 26.59 -1.46 -6.64
CA ILE A 361 26.96 -2.88 -6.81
C ILE A 361 25.92 -3.64 -7.63
N GLN A 362 24.64 -3.26 -7.53
CA GLN A 362 23.56 -3.87 -8.31
C GLN A 362 23.33 -3.21 -9.68
N GLU A 363 24.15 -2.21 -10.07
CA GLU A 363 23.98 -1.44 -11.32
C GLU A 363 22.60 -0.75 -11.42
N LEU A 364 22.11 -0.24 -10.28
CA LEU A 364 20.80 0.43 -10.12
C LEU A 364 20.94 1.92 -9.76
N ASP A 365 22.11 2.51 -9.95
CA ASP A 365 22.40 3.91 -9.64
C ASP A 365 21.69 4.88 -10.59
N ASP A 366 21.47 4.51 -11.86
CA ASP A 366 20.68 5.29 -12.81
C ASP A 366 19.16 5.16 -12.63
N TYR A 367 18.71 4.18 -11.83
CA TYR A 367 17.30 4.03 -11.54
C TYR A 367 16.80 5.12 -10.58
N ASP A 368 15.63 5.68 -10.88
CA ASP A 368 14.97 6.66 -10.03
C ASP A 368 14.32 5.96 -8.83
N GLU A 369 14.96 6.07 -7.67
CA GLU A 369 14.52 5.42 -6.44
C GLU A 369 13.26 6.09 -5.89
N ARG A 370 12.18 5.31 -5.84
CA ARG A 370 10.88 5.74 -5.35
C ARG A 370 10.61 5.08 -4.02
N MET A 371 10.67 5.87 -2.95
CA MET A 371 10.45 5.38 -1.59
C MET A 371 8.99 5.56 -1.19
N ALA A 372 8.25 4.46 -1.10
CA ALA A 372 6.98 4.42 -0.39
C ALA A 372 7.22 4.00 1.07
N ILE A 373 6.21 4.15 1.93
CA ILE A 373 6.30 3.77 3.34
C ILE A 373 5.13 2.87 3.73
N LEU A 374 5.47 1.84 4.49
CA LEU A 374 4.55 0.89 5.09
C LEU A 374 4.42 1.20 6.59
N ILE A 375 3.22 1.54 7.04
CA ILE A 375 2.91 1.78 8.46
C ILE A 375 2.03 0.64 8.95
N GLN A 376 2.39 -0.03 10.03
CA GLN A 376 1.62 -1.16 10.56
C GLN A 376 1.47 -1.07 12.06
N LYS A 377 0.33 -1.52 12.57
CA LYS A 377 0.14 -1.77 13.99
C LYS A 377 1.02 -2.94 14.43
N VAL A 378 1.82 -2.74 15.47
CA VAL A 378 2.71 -3.77 16.00
C VAL A 378 1.87 -4.84 16.68
N GLN A 379 2.17 -6.10 16.36
CA GLN A 379 1.51 -7.25 17.00
C GLN A 379 2.27 -7.65 18.26
N GLY A 380 1.54 -7.86 19.35
CA GLY A 380 2.10 -8.20 20.65
C GLY A 380 1.09 -7.95 21.78
N GLU A 381 1.50 -8.26 23.00
CA GLU A 381 0.71 -8.04 24.20
C GLU A 381 1.48 -7.18 25.21
N PRO A 382 0.77 -6.37 26.03
CA PRO A 382 1.39 -5.71 27.16
C PRO A 382 1.72 -6.72 28.27
N TYR A 383 2.95 -6.68 28.76
CA TYR A 383 3.41 -7.42 29.92
C TYR A 383 4.16 -6.49 30.87
N GLY A 384 3.50 -6.12 31.98
CA GLY A 384 3.98 -5.04 32.84
C GLY A 384 4.02 -3.71 32.07
N LYS A 385 5.18 -3.04 32.07
CA LYS A 385 5.42 -1.80 31.32
C LYS A 385 5.87 -2.00 29.87
N TYR A 386 6.07 -3.24 29.45
CA TYR A 386 6.62 -3.57 28.13
C TYR A 386 5.53 -4.10 27.20
N PHE A 387 5.71 -3.89 25.90
CA PHE A 387 4.86 -4.44 24.84
C PHE A 387 5.72 -5.20 23.83
N PHE A 388 5.39 -6.47 23.58
CA PHE A 388 6.10 -7.33 22.63
C PHE A 388 5.29 -8.61 22.34
N PRO A 389 5.53 -9.28 21.18
CA PRO A 389 5.04 -10.63 20.98
C PRO A 389 5.89 -11.62 21.79
N TYR A 390 5.27 -12.63 22.40
CA TYR A 390 6.02 -13.67 23.13
C TYR A 390 7.02 -14.38 22.23
N VAL A 391 6.66 -14.62 20.96
CA VAL A 391 7.53 -15.26 19.98
C VAL A 391 7.48 -14.50 18.67
N ALA A 392 8.64 -14.21 18.09
CA ALA A 392 8.76 -13.69 16.75
C ALA A 392 9.86 -14.44 15.98
N GLY A 393 9.85 -14.34 14.65
CA GLY A 393 10.85 -15.05 13.87
C GLY A 393 10.80 -14.78 12.37
N VAL A 394 11.73 -15.42 11.67
CA VAL A 394 11.81 -15.43 10.21
C VAL A 394 11.82 -16.89 9.75
N GLY A 395 10.97 -17.21 8.77
CA GLY A 395 10.95 -18.50 8.10
C GLY A 395 11.54 -18.43 6.71
N TYR A 396 12.22 -19.49 6.31
CA TYR A 396 12.79 -19.66 4.97
C TYR A 396 12.32 -20.98 4.39
N SER A 397 11.82 -20.97 3.16
CA SER A 397 11.36 -22.16 2.43
C SER A 397 12.49 -23.10 2.01
N SER A 398 13.75 -22.67 2.13
CA SER A 398 14.91 -23.52 1.91
C SER A 398 15.92 -23.36 3.04
N ASN A 399 16.51 -24.47 3.48
CA ASN A 399 17.52 -24.52 4.52
C ASN A 399 18.95 -24.58 3.94
N PRO A 400 19.71 -23.46 3.94
CA PRO A 400 21.09 -23.47 3.51
C PRO A 400 22.04 -24.05 4.57
N PHE A 401 21.57 -24.23 5.82
CA PHE A 401 22.38 -24.66 6.97
C PHE A 401 22.18 -26.15 7.27
N ILE A 402 22.73 -27.01 6.41
CA ILE A 402 22.70 -28.48 6.60
C ILE A 402 23.94 -28.92 7.39
N TRP A 403 23.82 -28.89 8.72
CA TRP A 403 24.88 -29.32 9.65
C TRP A 403 24.73 -30.78 10.10
N ASN A 404 23.60 -31.42 9.76
CA ASN A 404 23.32 -32.83 10.03
C ASN A 404 22.72 -33.49 8.78
N LYS A 405 23.16 -34.72 8.46
CA LYS A 405 22.69 -35.49 7.28
C LYS A 405 21.18 -35.76 7.28
N LYS A 406 20.52 -35.71 8.44
CA LYS A 406 19.06 -35.88 8.53
C LYS A 406 18.29 -34.64 8.03
N LEU A 407 18.89 -33.46 8.06
CA LEU A 407 18.21 -32.24 7.65
C LEU A 407 18.01 -32.21 6.14
N LYS A 408 16.78 -31.89 5.74
CA LYS A 408 16.42 -31.65 4.34
C LYS A 408 16.51 -30.17 4.00
N ARG A 409 16.93 -29.85 2.78
CA ARG A 409 17.10 -28.48 2.31
C ARG A 409 15.78 -27.88 1.86
N GLU A 410 14.95 -28.71 1.24
CA GLU A 410 13.64 -28.41 0.66
C GLU A 410 12.56 -28.14 1.72
N ASP A 411 12.72 -28.66 2.94
CA ASP A 411 11.73 -28.47 4.00
C ASP A 411 11.85 -27.09 4.70
N GLY A 412 12.94 -26.36 4.48
CA GLY A 412 13.13 -25.03 5.06
C GLY A 412 13.59 -25.00 6.52
N PHE A 413 13.69 -23.79 7.07
CA PHE A 413 14.08 -23.55 8.46
C PHE A 413 13.50 -22.25 9.03
N LEU A 414 13.41 -22.17 10.36
CA LEU A 414 12.97 -21.00 11.11
C LEU A 414 14.11 -20.44 11.98
N ARG A 415 14.09 -19.12 12.17
CA ARG A 415 14.86 -18.39 13.18
C ARG A 415 13.86 -17.78 14.16
N ILE A 416 13.88 -18.21 15.41
CA ILE A 416 12.87 -17.83 16.41
C ILE A 416 13.56 -17.10 17.58
N VAL A 417 12.93 -16.03 18.06
CA VAL A 417 13.37 -15.23 19.20
C VAL A 417 12.20 -14.95 20.15
N LEU A 418 12.51 -14.70 21.41
CA LEU A 418 11.60 -14.08 22.37
C LEU A 418 11.61 -12.56 22.16
N GLY A 419 10.44 -11.93 22.19
CA GLY A 419 10.29 -10.49 21.96
C GLY A 419 10.20 -10.13 20.49
N MET A 420 10.51 -8.87 20.14
CA MET A 420 10.38 -8.36 18.78
C MET A 420 11.29 -9.11 17.78
N GLY A 421 10.80 -9.27 16.55
CA GLY A 421 11.45 -10.08 15.50
C GLY A 421 12.73 -9.48 14.88
N THR A 422 13.14 -8.28 15.28
CA THR A 422 14.36 -7.60 14.82
C THR A 422 15.59 -8.49 14.94
N ARG A 423 15.76 -9.17 16.09
CA ARG A 423 16.89 -10.07 16.36
C ARG A 423 16.87 -11.38 15.56
N ALA A 424 15.73 -11.74 14.98
CA ALA A 424 15.65 -12.88 14.05
C ALA A 424 16.13 -12.48 12.65
N VAL A 425 15.92 -11.22 12.26
CA VAL A 425 16.33 -10.66 10.97
C VAL A 425 17.82 -10.27 11.03
N ASP A 426 18.16 -9.41 11.98
CA ASP A 426 19.49 -8.85 12.12
C ASP A 426 20.46 -9.85 12.75
N ARG A 427 21.75 -9.68 12.44
CA ARG A 427 22.81 -10.39 13.16
C ARG A 427 23.33 -9.45 14.23
N VAL A 428 23.00 -9.75 15.48
CA VAL A 428 23.50 -9.00 16.64
C VAL A 428 24.64 -9.78 17.27
N ASP A 429 25.74 -9.09 17.59
CA ASP A 429 26.87 -9.72 18.27
C ASP A 429 26.45 -10.24 19.65
N ARG A 430 26.87 -11.47 19.95
CA ARG A 430 26.65 -12.16 21.24
C ARG A 430 25.19 -12.44 21.60
N ASP A 431 24.30 -12.49 20.62
CA ASP A 431 22.92 -12.95 20.81
C ASP A 431 22.50 -13.90 19.69
N TYR A 432 21.85 -15.01 20.02
CA TYR A 432 21.63 -16.10 19.07
C TYR A 432 20.16 -16.49 18.99
N PRO A 433 19.50 -16.33 17.82
CA PRO A 433 18.16 -16.84 17.63
C PRO A 433 18.16 -18.37 17.59
N ARG A 434 17.03 -18.95 17.95
CA ARG A 434 16.82 -20.39 17.85
C ARG A 434 16.63 -20.79 16.39
N MET A 435 17.60 -21.51 15.87
CA MET A 435 17.51 -22.17 14.57
C MET A 435 16.68 -23.45 14.71
N VAL A 436 15.62 -23.60 13.90
CA VAL A 436 14.75 -24.78 13.86
C VAL A 436 14.69 -25.28 12.42
N GLY A 437 15.26 -26.44 12.14
CA GLY A 437 15.10 -27.08 10.83
C GLY A 437 13.73 -27.75 10.76
N LEU A 438 12.89 -27.37 9.81
CA LEU A 438 11.49 -27.84 9.75
C LEU A 438 11.38 -29.35 9.53
N SER A 439 12.34 -29.94 8.79
CA SER A 439 12.45 -31.41 8.64
C SER A 439 12.64 -32.16 9.96
N HIS A 440 13.38 -31.57 10.91
CA HIS A 440 13.72 -32.18 12.19
C HIS A 440 13.82 -31.10 13.30
N PRO A 441 12.68 -30.59 13.81
CA PRO A 441 12.65 -29.41 14.68
C PRO A 441 13.42 -29.53 16.00
N GLN A 442 13.65 -30.76 16.47
CA GLN A 442 14.35 -31.03 17.72
C GLN A 442 15.89 -31.02 17.59
N LEU A 443 16.42 -31.09 16.36
CA LEU A 443 17.85 -31.11 16.12
C LEU A 443 18.48 -29.73 16.43
N ARG A 444 19.59 -29.72 17.18
CA ARG A 444 20.35 -28.51 17.53
C ARG A 444 21.74 -28.55 16.89
N PRO A 445 22.23 -27.45 16.29
CA PRO A 445 23.61 -27.37 15.80
C PRO A 445 24.65 -27.65 16.91
N VAL A 446 24.27 -27.34 18.16
CA VAL A 446 25.09 -27.50 19.37
C VAL A 446 24.58 -28.67 20.20
N SER A 447 25.49 -29.50 20.70
CA SER A 447 25.16 -30.74 21.42
C SER A 447 25.49 -30.70 22.92
N GLY A 448 26.42 -29.84 23.34
CA GLY A 448 26.83 -29.71 24.75
C GLY A 448 26.00 -28.68 25.53
N PRO A 449 25.72 -28.91 26.84
CA PRO A 449 25.02 -27.94 27.71
C PRO A 449 25.68 -26.56 27.70
N ALA A 450 27.01 -26.50 27.86
CA ALA A 450 27.79 -25.26 27.83
C ALA A 450 27.63 -24.49 26.51
N ASP A 451 27.61 -25.20 25.38
CA ASP A 451 27.40 -24.59 24.06
C ASP A 451 25.97 -24.09 23.90
N VAL A 452 24.98 -24.84 24.38
CA VAL A 452 23.58 -24.37 24.35
C VAL A 452 23.41 -23.08 25.15
N ILE A 453 24.06 -22.97 26.32
CA ILE A 453 24.04 -21.76 27.15
C ILE A 453 24.82 -20.62 26.48
N LYS A 454 25.94 -20.92 25.83
CA LYS A 454 26.75 -19.91 25.12
C LYS A 454 26.04 -19.36 23.89
N TYR A 455 25.37 -20.22 23.13
CA TYR A 455 24.63 -19.90 21.90
C TYR A 455 23.13 -19.77 22.17
N SER A 456 22.78 -19.13 23.28
CA SER A 456 21.42 -18.82 23.71
C SER A 456 21.07 -17.36 23.47
N GLN A 457 19.77 -17.06 23.44
CA GLN A 457 19.29 -15.69 23.44
C GLN A 457 19.48 -15.08 24.83
N ARG A 458 20.11 -13.90 24.91
CA ARG A 458 20.41 -13.15 26.13
C ARG A 458 19.66 -11.83 26.23
N PHE A 459 19.30 -11.26 25.09
CA PHE A 459 18.63 -9.97 25.01
C PHE A 459 17.33 -10.11 24.21
N MET A 460 16.35 -9.27 24.52
CA MET A 460 15.15 -9.13 23.73
C MET A 460 14.84 -7.66 23.47
N ASP A 461 14.26 -7.41 22.30
CA ASP A 461 13.81 -6.09 21.93
C ASP A 461 12.34 -5.94 22.31
N VAL A 462 12.01 -4.83 22.96
CA VAL A 462 10.69 -4.53 23.50
C VAL A 462 10.33 -3.07 23.27
N ILE A 463 9.05 -2.76 23.35
CA ILE A 463 8.55 -1.40 23.43
C ILE A 463 8.26 -1.09 24.90
N ASP A 464 8.96 -0.13 25.49
CA ASP A 464 8.63 0.39 26.82
C ASP A 464 7.52 1.44 26.67
N LEU A 465 6.35 1.13 27.23
CA LEU A 465 5.17 1.97 27.14
C LEU A 465 5.24 3.17 28.11
N GLU A 466 5.99 3.05 29.22
CA GLU A 466 6.14 4.14 30.19
C GLU A 466 7.19 5.16 29.73
N GLU A 467 8.34 4.68 29.27
CA GLU A 467 9.40 5.52 28.71
C GLU A 467 9.11 5.96 27.26
N ASN A 468 8.06 5.41 26.64
CA ASN A 468 7.66 5.66 25.26
C ASN A 468 8.83 5.48 24.27
N VAL A 469 9.62 4.42 24.46
CA VAL A 469 10.82 4.11 23.65
C VAL A 469 10.93 2.63 23.27
N PHE A 470 11.46 2.35 22.09
CA PHE A 470 11.90 1.00 21.70
C PHE A 470 13.31 0.75 22.26
N LYS A 471 13.48 -0.32 23.06
CA LYS A 471 14.76 -0.64 23.68
C LYS A 471 15.04 -2.14 23.74
N THR A 472 16.33 -2.45 23.89
CA THR A 472 16.81 -3.80 24.17
C THR A 472 17.01 -3.98 25.67
N ILE A 473 16.51 -5.08 26.22
CA ILE A 473 16.70 -5.45 27.62
C ILE A 473 17.23 -6.89 27.75
N PRO A 474 17.95 -7.21 28.84
CA PRO A 474 18.27 -8.58 29.21
C PRO A 474 16.98 -9.39 29.43
N VAL A 475 16.95 -10.61 28.91
CA VAL A 475 15.74 -11.45 29.03
C VAL A 475 15.46 -11.85 30.48
N THR A 476 16.49 -11.86 31.33
CA THR A 476 16.40 -12.13 32.77
C THR A 476 15.59 -11.09 33.54
N GLU A 477 15.33 -9.91 32.98
CA GLU A 477 14.48 -8.88 33.62
C GLU A 477 12.98 -9.21 33.54
N ILE A 478 12.58 -10.01 32.55
CA ILE A 478 11.17 -10.35 32.28
C ILE A 478 10.86 -11.78 32.67
N LEU A 479 11.80 -12.70 32.39
CA LEU A 479 11.59 -14.11 32.67
C LEU A 479 11.42 -14.35 34.16
N SER A 480 10.26 -14.87 34.51
CA SER A 480 9.89 -15.26 35.86
C SER A 480 8.94 -16.45 35.78
N ASN A 481 8.68 -17.08 36.93
CA ASN A 481 7.71 -18.18 37.00
C ASN A 481 6.29 -17.75 36.57
N GLY A 482 5.97 -16.45 36.63
CA GLY A 482 4.68 -15.91 36.20
C GLY A 482 4.59 -15.60 34.71
N PHE A 483 5.69 -15.75 33.95
CA PHE A 483 5.70 -15.43 32.53
C PHE A 483 4.85 -16.43 31.71
N PRO A 484 3.90 -15.96 30.88
CA PRO A 484 3.02 -16.84 30.12
C PRO A 484 3.78 -17.83 29.24
N GLY A 485 3.46 -19.11 29.36
CA GLY A 485 4.05 -20.16 28.52
C GLY A 485 5.56 -20.36 28.70
N VAL A 486 6.17 -19.87 29.80
CA VAL A 486 7.62 -19.92 30.02
C VAL A 486 8.20 -21.33 29.94
N GLN A 487 7.41 -22.35 30.29
CA GLN A 487 7.77 -23.75 30.18
C GLN A 487 8.07 -24.23 28.74
N PHE A 488 7.48 -23.57 27.75
CA PHE A 488 7.72 -23.82 26.33
C PHE A 488 8.87 -22.97 25.79
N LEU A 489 9.15 -21.83 26.42
CA LEU A 489 10.08 -20.82 25.92
C LEU A 489 11.47 -20.96 26.51
N ALA A 490 11.59 -21.38 27.77
CA ALA A 490 12.86 -21.52 28.47
C ALA A 490 13.16 -22.95 28.96
N SER A 491 14.43 -23.16 29.28
CA SER A 491 14.96 -24.31 30.00
C SER A 491 15.80 -23.82 31.20
N ILE A 492 15.99 -24.67 32.20
CA ILE A 492 16.78 -24.36 33.40
C ILE A 492 18.19 -24.88 33.21
N ASP A 493 19.18 -24.03 33.46
CA ASP A 493 20.59 -24.37 33.56
C ASP A 493 20.91 -24.87 34.99
N GLU A 494 21.34 -26.12 35.11
CA GLU A 494 21.85 -26.71 36.37
C GLU A 494 23.37 -26.89 36.34
N GLY A 495 24.07 -26.23 35.40
CA GLY A 495 25.51 -26.29 35.18
C GLY A 495 25.92 -27.47 34.30
N ASP A 496 25.66 -28.70 34.77
CA ASP A 496 26.09 -29.92 34.09
C ASP A 496 25.13 -30.35 32.98
N PHE A 497 23.87 -29.94 33.05
CA PHE A 497 22.83 -30.26 32.07
C PHE A 497 21.74 -29.20 32.04
N ILE A 498 20.95 -29.22 30.96
CA ILE A 498 19.81 -28.32 30.76
C ILE A 498 18.52 -29.09 30.99
N LYS A 499 17.71 -28.62 31.93
CA LYS A 499 16.45 -29.25 32.33
C LYS A 499 15.26 -28.54 31.68
N PRO A 500 14.38 -29.25 30.95
CA PRO A 500 13.10 -28.69 30.52
C PRO A 500 12.17 -28.47 31.72
N ILE A 501 11.32 -27.46 31.64
CA ILE A 501 10.40 -27.08 32.70
C ILE A 501 9.10 -27.85 32.51
N PHE A 502 8.81 -28.79 33.40
CA PHE A 502 7.57 -29.58 33.37
C PHE A 502 6.50 -29.06 34.34
N SER A 503 6.92 -28.36 35.41
CA SER A 503 6.02 -27.78 36.42
C SER A 503 6.67 -26.54 37.02
N LEU A 504 5.92 -25.44 37.11
CA LEU A 504 6.33 -24.21 37.77
C LEU A 504 6.15 -24.38 39.28
N GLY A 505 7.21 -24.83 39.95
CA GLY A 505 7.25 -24.99 41.41
C GLY A 505 7.93 -23.79 42.08
N ALA A 506 9.10 -24.03 42.70
CA ALA A 506 9.89 -22.99 43.35
C ALA A 506 10.37 -21.90 42.38
N ALA A 507 10.57 -20.68 42.90
CA ALA A 507 11.13 -19.55 42.16
C ALA A 507 12.51 -19.93 41.59
N ILE A 508 12.64 -19.86 40.25
CA ILE A 508 13.90 -20.13 39.56
C ILE A 508 14.70 -18.81 39.46
N PRO A 509 15.98 -18.78 39.89
CA PRO A 509 16.79 -17.57 39.81
C PRO A 509 16.97 -17.07 38.36
N PRO A 510 17.00 -15.75 38.13
CA PRO A 510 17.13 -15.14 36.79
C PRO A 510 18.33 -15.67 35.98
N GLU A 511 19.45 -15.96 36.65
CA GLU A 511 20.67 -16.47 36.03
C GLU A 511 20.57 -17.91 35.50
N LYS A 512 19.61 -18.70 35.99
CA LYS A 512 19.41 -20.10 35.59
C LYS A 512 18.55 -20.25 34.33
N TRP A 513 17.99 -19.19 33.78
CA TRP A 513 17.15 -19.27 32.58
C TRP A 513 17.98 -19.37 31.31
N CYS A 514 17.68 -20.35 30.46
CA CYS A 514 18.31 -20.56 29.15
C CYS A 514 17.26 -20.53 28.03
N LEU A 515 17.47 -19.67 27.02
CA LEU A 515 16.57 -19.48 25.88
C LEU A 515 17.22 -19.74 24.52
N PRO A 516 16.44 -20.12 23.50
CA PRO A 516 15.09 -20.71 23.60
C PRO A 516 15.15 -22.20 23.96
N SER A 517 14.07 -22.68 24.58
CA SER A 517 13.90 -24.03 25.11
C SER A 517 14.01 -25.12 24.03
N THR A 518 14.35 -26.35 24.44
CA THR A 518 14.14 -27.55 23.60
C THR A 518 12.66 -27.74 23.28
N THR A 519 11.78 -27.24 24.13
CA THR A 519 10.32 -27.40 24.09
C THR A 519 9.62 -26.39 23.16
N CYS A 520 10.30 -25.37 22.62
CA CYS A 520 9.72 -24.48 21.61
C CYS A 520 9.23 -25.25 20.36
N SER A 521 9.78 -26.45 20.12
CA SER A 521 9.36 -27.38 19.06
C SER A 521 8.08 -28.17 19.38
N LYS A 522 7.54 -28.04 20.60
CA LYS A 522 6.36 -28.76 21.11
C LYS A 522 5.22 -27.82 21.51
N ILE A 523 5.23 -26.55 21.09
CA ILE A 523 4.08 -25.67 21.31
C ILE A 523 2.87 -26.35 20.66
N PRO A 524 1.87 -26.80 21.44
CA PRO A 524 0.67 -27.37 20.85
C PRO A 524 0.00 -26.26 20.07
N ILE A 525 -0.30 -26.50 18.80
CA ILE A 525 -1.24 -25.66 18.05
C ILE A 525 -2.62 -26.00 18.63
N SER A 526 -2.96 -25.42 19.79
CA SER A 526 -4.31 -25.54 20.32
C SER A 526 -5.19 -24.55 19.58
N SER A 527 -6.15 -25.09 18.85
CA SER A 527 -7.22 -24.40 18.10
C SER A 527 -8.24 -23.69 18.99
N SER A 528 -7.80 -23.07 20.09
CA SER A 528 -8.67 -22.35 21.00
C SER A 528 -7.87 -21.41 21.91
N LEU A 529 -7.66 -20.18 21.46
CA LEU A 529 -7.55 -18.97 22.27
C LEU A 529 -8.25 -17.84 21.53
#